data_AF-A0A1Q7T9T9-F1
#
_entry.id   AF-A0A1Q7T9T9-F1
#
_cell.length_a   1.000
_cell.length_b   1.000
_cell.length_c   1.000
_cell.angle_alpha   90.00
_cell.angle_beta   90.00
_cell.angle_gamma   90.00
#
_symmetry.space_group_name_H-M   'P 1'
#
loop_
_entity.id
_entity.type
_entity.pdbx_description
1 polymer ?
#
loop_
_entity_poly.entity_id
_entity_poly.type
_entity_poly.pdbx_seq_one_letter_code
_entity_poly.pdbx_strand_id
1 'polypeptide(L)'
;MLSPAAFEAELQSRWDTLKTRLGRGDVAGARDCIQSTRRAEYARLFDEVFVMNRTRVDDELTSITPLHVHSGIAVYHMLRTDPPHGRLSYDVRFVIDGDGVWRLRSF
;
A
#
# COMPACT_ATOMS: atom_id res chain seq x y z
N MET A 1 16.12 13.25 11.98
CA MET A 1 14.94 12.40 12.24
C MET A 1 13.70 13.20 11.92
N LEU A 2 12.71 12.62 11.23
CA LEU A 2 11.42 13.26 11.00
C LEU A 2 10.65 13.40 12.32
N SER A 3 9.80 14.42 12.43
CA SER A 3 8.80 14.46 13.51
C SER A 3 7.77 13.35 13.30
N PRO A 4 7.07 12.89 14.36
CA PRO A 4 6.02 11.87 14.21
C PRO A 4 4.96 12.24 13.17
N ALA A 5 4.54 13.50 13.11
CA ALA A 5 3.58 13.99 12.12
C ALA A 5 4.13 13.97 10.69
N ALA A 6 5.42 14.34 10.50
CA ALA A 6 6.04 14.29 9.18
C ALA A 6 6.25 12.85 8.71
N PHE A 7 6.56 11.92 9.63
CA PHE A 7 6.65 10.49 9.32
C PHE A 7 5.29 9.90 8.91
N GLU A 8 4.23 10.23 9.65
CA GLU A 8 2.87 9.81 9.30
C GLU A 8 2.46 10.34 7.91
N ALA A 9 2.69 11.62 7.64
CA ALA A 9 2.40 12.22 6.34
C ALA A 9 3.16 11.53 5.19
N GLU A 10 4.40 11.10 5.43
CA GLU A 10 5.26 10.42 4.46
C GLU A 10 4.73 9.01 4.09
N LEU A 11 4.18 8.27 5.05
CA LEU A 11 3.59 6.95 4.81
C LEU A 11 2.20 7.05 4.17
N GLN A 12 1.38 8.01 4.60
CA GLN A 12 0.11 8.34 3.94
C GLN A 12 0.33 8.71 2.47
N SER A 13 1.33 9.56 2.18
CA SER A 13 1.68 9.96 0.82
C SER A 13 2.11 8.77 -0.06
N ARG A 14 2.82 7.78 0.50
CA ARG A 14 3.17 6.54 -0.23
C ARG A 14 1.98 5.69 -0.58
N TRP A 15 1.05 5.56 0.36
CA TRP A 15 -0.20 4.87 0.12
C TRP A 15 -0.99 5.54 -1.01
N ASP A 16 -1.15 6.86 -0.95
CA ASP A 16 -1.83 7.63 -1.98
C ASP A 16 -1.13 7.57 -3.34
N THR A 17 0.20 7.53 -3.34
CA THR A 17 1.00 7.35 -4.56
C THR A 17 0.72 6.01 -5.22
N LEU A 18 0.66 4.91 -4.44
CA LEU A 18 0.30 3.60 -4.98
C LEU A 18 -1.11 3.64 -5.61
N LYS A 19 -2.12 4.12 -4.85
CA LYS A 19 -3.50 4.21 -5.34
C LYS A 19 -3.60 5.02 -6.62
N THR A 20 -2.93 6.17 -6.66
CA THR A 20 -2.92 7.05 -7.85
C THR A 20 -2.31 6.35 -9.06
N ARG A 21 -1.20 5.62 -8.88
CA ARG A 21 -0.53 4.89 -9.97
C ARG A 21 -1.40 3.74 -10.48
N LEU A 22 -1.95 2.93 -9.57
CA LEU A 22 -2.87 1.85 -9.94
C LEU A 22 -4.14 2.37 -10.62
N GLY A 23 -4.73 3.45 -10.10
CA GLY A 23 -5.92 4.10 -10.69
C GLY A 23 -5.68 4.66 -12.10
N ARG A 24 -4.42 4.98 -12.45
CA ARG A 24 -4.01 5.40 -13.79
C ARG A 24 -3.57 4.23 -14.68
N GLY A 25 -3.55 3.00 -14.18
CA GLY A 25 -3.00 1.84 -14.87
C GLY A 25 -1.46 1.85 -14.99
N ASP A 26 -0.77 2.69 -14.22
CA ASP A 26 0.69 2.75 -14.16
C ASP A 26 1.25 1.62 -13.27
N VAL A 27 1.23 0.39 -13.80
CA VAL A 27 1.74 -0.79 -13.09
C VAL A 27 3.25 -0.69 -12.84
N ALA A 28 4.00 -0.16 -13.81
CA ALA A 28 5.44 0.00 -13.67
C ALA A 28 5.79 0.91 -12.48
N GLY A 29 5.16 2.09 -12.40
CA GLY A 29 5.30 2.97 -11.25
C GLY A 29 4.75 2.34 -9.98
N ALA A 30 3.60 1.67 -10.01
CA ALA A 30 3.02 1.06 -8.80
C ALA A 30 3.99 0.07 -8.14
N ARG A 31 4.78 -0.67 -8.94
CA ARG A 31 5.81 -1.60 -8.46
C ARG A 31 6.94 -0.91 -7.71
N ASP A 32 7.25 0.35 -8.00
CA ASP A 32 8.28 1.10 -7.26
C ASP A 32 7.86 1.47 -5.83
N CYS A 33 6.56 1.45 -5.55
CA CYS A 33 6.00 1.60 -4.20
C CYS A 33 6.19 0.32 -3.35
N ILE A 34 6.49 -0.81 -3.99
CA ILE A 34 6.63 -2.13 -3.35
C ILE A 34 8.08 -2.40 -2.98
N GLN A 35 8.29 -2.99 -1.80
CA GLN A 35 9.57 -3.48 -1.33
C GLN A 35 10.24 -4.35 -2.40
N SER A 36 11.51 -4.08 -2.70
CA SER A 36 12.30 -4.69 -3.76
C SER A 36 12.10 -6.21 -3.92
N THR A 37 12.17 -6.97 -2.84
CA THR A 37 12.06 -8.44 -2.85
C THR A 37 10.67 -8.97 -3.21
N ARG A 38 9.62 -8.13 -3.14
CA ARG A 38 8.23 -8.52 -3.45
C ARG A 38 7.71 -7.98 -4.78
N ARG A 39 8.49 -7.17 -5.48
CA ARG A 39 8.05 -6.52 -6.73
C ARG A 39 7.61 -7.51 -7.80
N ALA A 40 8.21 -8.70 -7.87
CA ALA A 40 7.84 -9.72 -8.86
C ALA A 40 6.46 -10.35 -8.57
N GLU A 41 6.15 -10.57 -7.30
CA GLU A 41 4.86 -11.07 -6.84
C GLU A 41 3.75 -10.03 -7.06
N TYR A 42 3.99 -8.80 -6.62
CA TYR A 42 3.04 -7.71 -6.79
C TYR A 42 2.83 -7.29 -8.24
N ALA A 43 3.81 -7.48 -9.13
CA ALA A 43 3.62 -7.24 -10.57
C ALA A 43 2.47 -8.11 -11.12
N ARG A 44 2.46 -9.41 -10.79
CA ARG A 44 1.40 -10.33 -11.21
C ARG A 44 0.05 -9.93 -10.63
N LEU A 45 0.02 -9.61 -9.34
CA LEU A 45 -1.21 -9.15 -8.66
C LEU A 45 -1.76 -7.87 -9.31
N PHE A 46 -0.89 -6.92 -9.65
CA PHE A 46 -1.31 -5.67 -10.29
C PHE A 46 -1.90 -5.89 -11.69
N ASP A 47 -1.28 -6.76 -12.48
CA ASP A 47 -1.80 -7.11 -13.79
C ASP A 47 -3.14 -7.87 -13.70
N GLU A 48 -3.27 -8.83 -12.78
CA GLU A 48 -4.46 -9.66 -12.65
C GLU A 48 -5.64 -8.93 -12.01
N VAL A 49 -5.40 -8.16 -10.96
CA VAL A 49 -6.47 -7.54 -10.16
C VAL A 49 -6.82 -6.16 -10.72
N PHE A 50 -5.84 -5.30 -10.96
CA PHE A 50 -6.11 -3.89 -11.25
C PHE A 50 -6.18 -3.55 -12.74
N VAL A 51 -5.43 -4.24 -13.61
CA VAL A 51 -5.53 -4.00 -15.06
C VAL A 51 -6.80 -4.65 -15.64
N MET A 52 -7.19 -5.83 -15.14
CA MET A 52 -8.40 -6.52 -15.59
C MET A 52 -9.69 -6.00 -14.94
N ASN A 53 -9.64 -5.43 -13.73
CA ASN A 53 -10.80 -4.86 -13.03
C ASN A 53 -10.57 -3.40 -12.64
N ARG A 54 -10.37 -2.53 -13.66
CA ARG A 54 -9.98 -1.11 -13.50
C ARG A 54 -10.87 -0.26 -12.57
N THR A 55 -12.07 -0.72 -12.22
CA THR A 55 -13.08 0.08 -11.50
C THR A 55 -13.03 -0.05 -9.97
N ARG A 56 -11.98 -0.64 -9.37
CA ARG A 56 -12.01 -1.01 -7.93
C ARG A 56 -10.88 -0.51 -7.04
N VAL A 57 -9.95 0.32 -7.53
CA VAL A 57 -8.82 0.78 -6.71
C VAL A 57 -9.30 1.46 -5.42
N ASP A 58 -10.27 2.37 -5.49
CA ASP A 58 -10.77 3.07 -4.30
C ASP A 58 -11.63 2.19 -3.38
N ASP A 59 -12.32 1.19 -3.94
CA ASP A 59 -13.11 0.22 -3.17
C ASP A 59 -12.22 -0.77 -2.42
N GLU A 60 -11.09 -1.16 -3.02
CA GLU A 60 -10.17 -2.15 -2.47
C GLU A 60 -9.07 -1.56 -1.62
N LEU A 61 -8.58 -0.35 -1.95
CA LEU A 61 -7.48 0.35 -1.32
C LEU A 61 -7.99 1.62 -0.62
N THR A 62 -8.69 1.46 0.49
CA THR A 62 -9.30 2.58 1.24
C THR A 62 -8.27 3.36 2.07
N SER A 63 -8.73 4.34 2.86
CA SER A 63 -7.85 5.08 3.79
C SER A 63 -7.22 4.16 4.82
N ILE A 64 -5.98 4.47 5.21
CA ILE A 64 -5.25 3.74 6.25
C ILE A 64 -5.14 4.57 7.53
N THR A 65 -5.18 3.90 8.67
CA THR A 65 -5.02 4.53 9.98
C THR A 65 -3.92 3.81 10.78
N PRO A 66 -3.06 4.55 11.50
CA PRO A 66 -1.89 3.97 12.15
C PRO A 66 -2.31 3.01 13.26
N LEU A 67 -1.73 1.82 13.27
CA LEU A 67 -1.94 0.82 14.30
C LEU A 67 -0.70 0.73 15.21
N HIS A 68 0.47 0.48 14.62
CA HIS A 68 1.72 0.41 15.38
C HIS A 68 2.94 0.69 14.51
N VAL A 69 3.93 1.37 15.07
CA VAL A 69 5.22 1.65 14.43
C VAL A 69 6.31 1.15 15.36
N HIS A 70 7.15 0.25 14.88
CA HIS A 70 8.33 -0.22 15.62
C HIS A 70 9.49 -0.50 14.67
N SER A 71 10.71 -0.21 15.12
CA SER A 71 12.01 -0.57 14.52
C SER A 71 11.97 -1.11 13.07
N GLY A 72 11.79 -0.20 12.10
CA GLY A 72 11.85 -0.52 10.66
C GLY A 72 10.57 -1.10 10.04
N ILE A 73 9.48 -1.18 10.79
CA ILE A 73 8.15 -1.59 10.36
C ILE A 73 7.10 -0.57 10.82
N ALA A 74 6.18 -0.22 9.92
CA ALA A 74 4.99 0.54 10.26
C ALA A 74 3.76 -0.21 9.76
N VAL A 75 2.80 -0.43 10.66
CA VAL A 75 1.56 -1.17 10.40
C VAL A 75 0.38 -0.23 10.56
N TYR A 76 -0.46 -0.25 9.53
CA TYR A 76 -1.72 0.47 9.49
C TYR A 76 -2.84 -0.54 9.27
N HIS A 77 -4.04 -0.20 9.72
CA HIS A 77 -5.23 -0.91 9.27
C HIS A 77 -5.91 -0.18 8.12
N MET A 78 -6.46 -0.96 7.20
CA MET A 78 -7.32 -0.53 6.10
C MET A 78 -8.66 -1.22 6.26
N LEU A 79 -9.75 -0.45 6.27
CA LEU A 79 -11.10 -0.99 6.39
C LEU A 79 -11.77 -0.97 5.02
N ARG A 80 -12.13 -2.14 4.50
CA ARG A 80 -12.86 -2.26 3.23
C ARG A 80 -14.06 -3.19 3.33
N THR A 81 -15.03 -2.98 2.45
CA THR A 81 -16.19 -3.87 2.33
C THR A 81 -15.87 -4.97 1.33
N ASP A 82 -16.02 -6.21 1.75
CA ASP A 82 -15.69 -7.40 0.97
C ASP A 82 -16.93 -8.33 0.93
N PRO A 83 -17.78 -8.24 -0.09
CA PRO A 83 -18.95 -9.12 -0.19
C PRO A 83 -18.56 -10.58 -0.45
N PRO A 84 -19.18 -11.57 0.23
CA PRO A 84 -20.31 -11.45 1.16
C PRO A 84 -19.91 -11.20 2.63
N HIS A 85 -18.63 -11.11 2.93
CA HIS A 85 -18.05 -11.06 4.28
C HIS A 85 -18.28 -9.73 5.05
N GLY A 86 -18.72 -8.67 4.37
CA GLY A 86 -19.00 -7.38 5.01
C GLY A 86 -17.73 -6.55 5.24
N ARG A 87 -17.69 -5.73 6.29
CA ARG A 87 -16.55 -4.83 6.56
C ARG A 87 -15.42 -5.59 7.26
N LEU A 88 -14.27 -5.67 6.60
CA LEU A 88 -13.08 -6.36 7.10
C LEU A 88 -11.94 -5.37 7.34
N SER A 89 -11.04 -5.75 8.25
CA SER A 89 -9.80 -5.01 8.54
C SER A 89 -8.61 -5.76 7.97
N TYR A 90 -7.79 -5.04 7.21
CA TYR A 90 -6.58 -5.54 6.57
C TYR A 90 -5.36 -4.77 7.05
N ASP A 91 -4.22 -5.44 7.19
CA ASP A 91 -2.98 -4.81 7.61
C ASP A 91 -2.18 -4.32 6.40
N VAL A 92 -1.93 -3.01 6.36
CA VAL A 92 -0.99 -2.38 5.43
C VAL A 92 0.34 -2.22 6.13
N ARG A 93 1.38 -2.90 5.61
CA ARG A 93 2.71 -2.94 6.21
C ARG A 93 3.72 -2.20 5.35
N PHE A 94 4.36 -1.19 5.93
CA PHE A 94 5.55 -0.55 5.39
C PHE A 94 6.81 -1.08 6.05
N VAL A 95 7.88 -1.21 5.28
CA VAL A 95 9.22 -1.55 5.77
C VAL A 95 10.27 -0.65 5.12
N ILE A 96 11.41 -0.48 5.79
CA ILE A 96 12.59 0.14 5.18
C ILE A 96 13.20 -0.86 4.19
N ASP A 97 13.32 -0.47 2.93
CA ASP A 97 13.96 -1.27 1.89
C ASP A 97 15.48 -1.08 1.89
N GLY A 98 16.20 -1.82 1.04
CA GLY A 98 17.68 -1.82 1.02
C GLY A 98 18.34 -0.46 0.75
N ASP A 99 17.60 0.50 0.19
CA ASP A 99 18.03 1.88 -0.07
C ASP A 99 17.62 2.88 1.03
N GLY A 100 17.08 2.39 2.16
CA GLY A 100 16.64 3.24 3.26
C GLY A 100 15.26 3.87 3.06
N VAL A 101 14.57 3.59 1.94
CA VAL A 101 13.24 4.14 1.65
C VAL A 101 12.16 3.22 2.20
N TRP A 102 11.17 3.80 2.87
CA TRP A 102 9.96 3.08 3.28
C TRP A 102 9.14 2.65 2.06
N ARG A 103 8.82 1.37 1.96
CA ARG A 103 8.00 0.79 0.89
C ARG A 103 6.99 -0.22 1.43
N LEU A 104 5.95 -0.47 0.66
CA LEU A 104 4.91 -1.44 0.99
C LEU A 104 5.46 -2.86 0.90
N ARG A 105 5.29 -3.62 1.97
CA ARG A 105 5.62 -5.05 2.04
C ARG A 105 4.38 -5.93 1.84
N SER A 106 3.22 -5.49 2.33
CA SER A 106 1.96 -6.22 2.17
C SER A 106 0.76 -5.30 2.40
N PHE A 107 -0.35 -5.60 1.74
CA PHE A 107 -1.70 -5.08 1.96
C PHE A 107 -2.71 -6.01 1.30
#